data_AF-A0A1V4YKU5-F1
#
_entry.id   AF-A0A1V4YKU5-F1
#
_cell.length_a   1.000
_cell.length_b   1.000
_cell.length_c   1.000
_cell.angle_alpha   90.00
_cell.angle_beta   90.00
_cell.angle_gamma   90.00
#
_symmetry.space_group_name_H-M   'P 1'
#
loop_
_entity.id
_entity.type
_entity.pdbx_description
1 polymer ?
#
loop_
_entity_poly.entity_id
_entity_poly.type
_entity_poly.pdbx_seq_one_letter_code
_entity_poly.pdbx_strand_id
1 'polypeptide(L)'
;MVRGEPILTDVTMKDVIELGIDGKVDRVLTTGSGSIGVDMEQAPQELLNAFRDASLIISKGMANYETLTEHEMGPIAYLLKAKCKPVARHIGVEVGHSVARLFEQ
;
A
#
# COMPACT_ATOMS: atom_id res chain seq x y z
N MET A 1 7.04 2.78 0.60
CA MET A 1 6.45 3.91 -0.15
C MET A 1 5.60 4.77 0.78
N VAL A 2 5.43 6.04 0.46
CA VAL A 2 4.61 7.03 1.21
C VAL A 2 3.75 7.87 0.26
N ARG A 3 2.89 8.74 0.82
CA ARG A 3 2.09 9.69 0.03
C ARG A 3 2.92 10.85 -0.50
N GLY A 4 2.53 11.36 -1.67
CA GLY A 4 3.11 12.57 -2.27
C GLY A 4 2.72 13.82 -1.49
N GLU A 5 1.50 13.83 -0.99
CA GLU A 5 0.93 14.95 -0.24
C GLU A 5 0.18 14.45 1.00
N PRO A 6 -0.03 15.31 2.02
CA PRO A 6 -0.82 14.95 3.18
C PRO A 6 -2.25 14.55 2.79
N ILE A 7 -2.63 13.31 3.10
CA ILE A 7 -4.00 12.84 2.95
C ILE A 7 -4.40 11.98 4.15
N LEU A 8 -5.48 12.39 4.83
CA LEU A 8 -5.97 11.76 6.05
C LEU A 8 -4.86 11.59 7.11
N THR A 9 -4.52 10.35 7.45
CA THR A 9 -3.48 9.98 8.42
C THR A 9 -2.33 9.24 7.75
N ASP A 10 -2.24 9.32 6.42
CA ASP A 10 -1.24 8.58 5.68
C ASP A 10 0.12 9.30 5.77
N VAL A 11 1.16 8.49 5.90
CA VAL A 11 2.55 8.92 6.08
C VAL A 11 3.05 9.55 4.78
N THR A 12 3.74 10.69 4.92
CA THR A 12 4.44 11.42 3.85
C THR A 12 5.96 11.26 3.99
N MET A 13 6.73 11.80 3.03
CA MET A 13 8.19 11.82 3.12
C MET A 13 8.69 12.58 4.36
N LYS A 14 7.97 13.63 4.78
CA LYS A 14 8.30 14.41 5.98
C LYS A 14 8.27 13.53 7.23
N ASP A 15 7.18 12.77 7.40
CA ASP A 15 6.99 11.89 8.56
C ASP A 15 8.07 10.79 8.63
N VAL A 16 8.47 10.24 7.48
CA VAL A 16 9.53 9.23 7.39
C VAL A 16 10.87 9.77 7.89
N ILE A 17 11.23 10.99 7.49
CA ILE A 17 12.47 11.66 7.91
C ILE A 17 12.41 11.98 9.40
N GLU A 18 11.29 12.55 9.87
CA GLU A 18 11.10 12.90 11.30
C GLU A 18 11.19 11.67 12.21
N LEU A 19 10.73 10.50 11.74
CA LEU A 19 10.77 9.23 12.46
C LEU A 19 12.08 8.44 12.25
N GLY A 20 13.00 8.94 11.41
CA GLY A 20 14.26 8.26 11.07
C GLY A 20 14.06 6.89 10.42
N ILE A 21 13.02 6.75 9.62
CA ILE A 21 12.70 5.52 8.88
C ILE A 21 13.54 5.41 7.61
N ASP A 22 13.87 6.54 6.99
CA ASP A 22 14.77 6.63 5.83
C ASP A 22 16.15 6.01 6.10
N GLY A 23 16.65 6.08 7.33
CA GLY A 23 17.89 5.41 7.74
C GLY A 23 17.77 3.89 7.96
N LYS A 24 16.58 3.30 7.81
CA LYS A 24 16.30 1.87 8.06
C LYS A 24 15.94 1.07 6.81
N VAL A 25 15.90 1.73 5.66
CA VAL A 25 15.55 1.14 4.37
C VAL A 25 16.52 1.66 3.31
N ASP A 26 16.73 0.88 2.24
CA ASP A 26 17.64 1.31 1.17
C ASP A 26 17.12 2.56 0.45
N ARG A 27 15.79 2.69 0.32
CA ARG A 27 15.12 3.72 -0.47
C ARG A 27 13.74 4.02 0.08
N VAL A 28 13.30 5.27 -0.06
CA VAL A 28 11.92 5.69 0.20
C VAL A 28 11.35 6.30 -1.07
N LEU A 29 10.27 5.71 -1.58
CA LEU A 29 9.55 6.20 -2.77
C LEU A 29 8.24 6.86 -2.36
N THR A 30 7.79 7.80 -3.19
CA THR A 30 6.50 8.46 -3.06
C THR A 30 5.52 7.97 -4.13
N THR A 31 4.23 7.95 -3.79
CA THR A 31 3.13 7.75 -4.76
C THR A 31 2.93 8.95 -5.67
N GLY A 32 3.59 10.09 -5.41
CA GLY A 32 3.54 11.27 -6.26
C GLY A 32 2.22 12.06 -6.19
N SER A 33 1.19 11.50 -5.55
CA SER A 33 -0.12 12.11 -5.40
C SER A 33 -0.61 12.10 -3.94
N GLY A 34 -1.62 12.94 -3.67
CA GLY A 34 -2.45 12.89 -2.47
C GLY A 34 -3.69 12.02 -2.67
N SER A 35 -3.54 10.79 -3.16
CA SER A 35 -4.67 9.87 -3.39
C SER A 35 -4.87 8.86 -2.24
N ILE A 36 -6.11 8.43 -2.03
CA ILE A 36 -6.43 7.30 -1.14
C ILE A 36 -6.05 6.01 -1.87
N GLY A 37 -5.17 5.19 -1.27
CA GLY A 37 -4.68 3.99 -1.92
C GLY A 37 -3.50 4.28 -2.85
N VAL A 38 -3.39 3.56 -3.96
CA VAL A 38 -2.37 3.81 -4.99
C VAL A 38 -3.07 4.10 -6.31
N ASP A 39 -2.86 5.31 -6.82
CA ASP A 39 -3.30 5.67 -8.17
C ASP A 39 -2.17 5.33 -9.15
N MET A 40 -2.34 4.23 -9.89
CA MET A 40 -1.31 3.72 -10.81
C MET A 40 -1.11 4.63 -12.04
N GLU A 41 -2.09 5.45 -12.40
CA GLU A 41 -1.99 6.38 -13.53
C GLU A 41 -1.17 7.62 -13.17
N GLN A 42 -1.23 8.06 -11.90
CA GLN A 42 -0.47 9.19 -11.39
C GLN A 42 0.87 8.80 -10.74
N ALA A 43 1.11 7.50 -10.55
CA ALA A 43 2.32 7.01 -9.90
C ALA A 43 3.60 7.36 -10.70
N PRO A 44 4.66 7.87 -10.04
CA PRO A 44 5.94 8.12 -10.70
C PRO A 44 6.51 6.85 -11.34
N GLN A 45 7.21 7.00 -12.47
CA GLN A 45 7.81 5.87 -13.19
C GLN A 45 8.74 5.01 -12.32
N GLU A 46 9.46 5.63 -11.38
CA GLU A 46 10.32 4.91 -10.43
C GLU A 46 9.51 3.98 -9.51
N LEU A 47 8.32 4.39 -9.08
CA LEU A 47 7.43 3.55 -8.27
C LEU A 47 6.84 2.41 -9.11
N LEU A 48 6.43 2.69 -10.35
CA LEU A 48 5.92 1.67 -11.26
C LEU A 48 6.98 0.60 -11.59
N ASN A 49 8.23 1.01 -11.77
CA ASN A 49 9.35 0.08 -11.96
C ASN A 49 9.58 -0.74 -10.68
N ALA A 50 9.56 -0.11 -9.51
CA ALA A 50 9.70 -0.82 -8.23
C ALA A 50 8.59 -1.86 -8.01
N PHE A 51 7.34 -1.57 -8.40
CA PHE A 51 6.25 -2.56 -8.34
C PHE A 51 6.50 -3.75 -9.28
N ARG A 52 6.97 -3.49 -10.50
CA ARG A 52 7.25 -4.52 -11.51
C ARG A 52 8.41 -5.43 -11.12
N ASP A 53 9.46 -4.85 -10.55
CA ASP A 53 10.70 -5.56 -10.21
C ASP A 53 10.62 -6.22 -8.83
N ALA A 54 9.60 -5.92 -8.03
CA ALA A 54 9.42 -6.48 -6.70
C ALA A 54 9.15 -8.00 -6.74
N SER A 55 9.97 -8.76 -6.01
CA SER A 55 9.71 -10.19 -5.79
C SER A 55 8.58 -10.46 -4.79
N LEU A 56 8.25 -9.46 -3.95
CA LEU A 56 7.16 -9.48 -2.98
C LEU A 56 6.76 -8.05 -2.63
N ILE A 57 5.46 -7.77 -2.63
CA ILE A 57 4.90 -6.49 -2.18
C ILE A 57 4.22 -6.70 -0.84
N ILE A 58 4.57 -5.88 0.17
CA ILE A 58 3.83 -5.84 1.44
C ILE A 58 2.94 -4.59 1.43
N SER A 59 1.63 -4.81 1.26
CA SER A 59 0.65 -3.73 1.17
C SER A 59 -0.10 -3.57 2.48
N LYS A 60 -0.04 -2.37 3.08
CA LYS A 60 -0.68 -2.08 4.36
C LYS A 60 -1.98 -1.30 4.18
N GLY A 61 -3.04 -1.74 4.86
CA GLY A 61 -4.31 -1.02 4.97
C GLY A 61 -5.31 -1.31 3.85
N MET A 62 -6.57 -0.93 4.09
CA MET A 62 -7.69 -1.24 3.18
C MET A 62 -7.64 -0.45 1.87
N ALA A 63 -7.24 0.82 1.90
CA ALA A 63 -7.18 1.63 0.69
C ALA A 63 -6.20 1.08 -0.35
N ASN A 64 -5.02 0.62 0.09
CA ASN A 64 -4.07 -0.04 -0.79
C ASN A 64 -4.56 -1.45 -1.21
N TYR A 65 -5.34 -2.12 -0.36
CA TYR A 65 -5.99 -3.38 -0.76
C TYR A 65 -6.95 -3.15 -1.92
N GLU A 66 -7.91 -2.25 -1.73
CA GLU A 66 -8.97 -1.96 -2.70
C GLU A 66 -8.39 -1.51 -4.05
N THR A 67 -7.41 -0.61 -4.05
CA THR A 67 -6.78 -0.12 -5.29
C THR A 67 -5.87 -1.14 -5.96
N LEU A 68 -5.00 -1.83 -5.22
CA LEU A 68 -4.06 -2.76 -5.84
C LEU A 68 -4.72 -4.07 -6.29
N THR A 69 -5.90 -4.43 -5.76
CA THR A 69 -6.64 -5.61 -6.26
C THR A 69 -7.26 -5.40 -7.65
N GLU A 70 -7.27 -4.17 -8.16
CA GLU A 70 -7.78 -3.85 -9.51
C GLU A 70 -6.72 -4.05 -10.61
N HIS A 71 -5.48 -4.37 -10.24
CA HIS A 71 -4.36 -4.49 -11.15
C HIS A 71 -3.68 -5.85 -10.97
N GLU A 72 -3.33 -6.50 -12.08
CA GLU A 72 -2.51 -7.71 -12.06
C GLU A 72 -1.05 -7.34 -11.79
N MET A 73 -0.54 -7.67 -10.61
CA MET A 73 0.88 -7.52 -10.30
C MET A 73 1.38 -8.63 -9.36
N GLY A 74 2.70 -8.71 -9.19
CA GLY A 74 3.38 -9.80 -8.49
C GLY A 74 2.84 -10.10 -7.07
N PRO A 75 3.35 -11.14 -6.40
CA PRO A 75 2.78 -11.61 -5.14
C PRO A 75 2.67 -10.47 -4.10
N ILE A 76 1.44 -10.24 -3.61
CA ILE A 76 1.14 -9.20 -2.62
C ILE A 76 0.70 -9.82 -1.31
N ALA A 77 1.44 -9.52 -0.24
CA ALA A 77 1.02 -9.76 1.13
C ALA A 77 0.26 -8.54 1.66
N TYR A 78 -1.05 -8.68 1.87
CA TYR A 78 -1.87 -7.62 2.46
C TYR A 78 -1.91 -7.73 3.98
N LEU A 79 -1.52 -6.64 4.65
CA LEU A 79 -1.56 -6.46 6.09
C LEU A 79 -2.59 -5.39 6.44
N LEU A 80 -3.76 -5.81 6.93
CA LEU A 80 -4.86 -4.87 7.21
C LEU A 80 -5.76 -5.35 8.34
N LYS A 81 -6.61 -4.46 8.83
CA LYS A 81 -7.77 -4.82 9.66
C LYS A 81 -9.02 -4.66 8.81
N ALA A 82 -9.86 -5.69 8.72
CA ALA A 82 -11.09 -5.65 7.93
C ALA A 82 -12.16 -4.81 8.65
N LYS A 83 -12.20 -3.49 8.39
CA LYS A 83 -13.08 -2.56 9.13
C LYS A 83 -14.50 -2.46 8.58
N CYS A 84 -14.76 -2.99 7.38
CA CYS A 84 -16.07 -2.90 6.74
C CYS A 84 -16.50 -4.26 6.17
N LYS A 85 -17.82 -4.45 6.03
CA LYS A 85 -18.41 -5.69 5.50
C LYS A 85 -17.94 -6.01 4.07
N PRO A 86 -17.82 -5.05 3.13
CA PRO A 86 -17.35 -5.34 1.77
C PRO A 86 -15.96 -5.99 1.75
N VAL A 87 -14.97 -5.36 2.38
CA VAL A 87 -13.60 -5.89 2.42
C VAL A 87 -13.53 -7.22 3.19
N ALA A 88 -14.22 -7.32 4.33
CA ALA A 88 -14.27 -8.57 5.10
C ALA A 88 -14.82 -9.73 4.26
N ARG A 89 -15.92 -9.49 3.52
CA ARG A 89 -16.52 -10.48 2.62
C ARG A 89 -15.58 -10.84 1.46
N HIS A 90 -14.94 -9.86 0.83
CA HIS A 90 -14.05 -10.09 -0.30
C HIS A 90 -12.83 -10.94 0.09
N ILE A 91 -12.28 -10.70 1.29
CA ILE A 91 -11.17 -11.49 1.83
C ILE A 91 -11.66 -12.85 2.37
N GLY A 92 -12.92 -12.97 2.80
CA GLY A 92 -13.45 -14.17 3.45
C GLY A 92 -13.14 -14.23 4.95
N VAL A 93 -13.19 -13.10 5.64
CA VAL A 93 -13.03 -12.98 7.11
C VAL A 93 -14.19 -12.21 7.74
N GLU A 94 -14.23 -12.14 9.06
CA GLU A 94 -15.19 -11.31 9.79
C GLU A 94 -14.71 -9.86 9.95
N VAL A 95 -15.67 -8.94 10.07
CA VAL A 95 -15.38 -7.54 10.36
C VAL A 95 -14.68 -7.44 11.72
N GLY A 96 -13.56 -6.74 11.75
CA GLY A 96 -12.72 -6.57 12.93
C GLY A 96 -11.50 -7.48 12.97
N HIS A 97 -11.42 -8.51 12.11
CA HIS A 97 -10.24 -9.36 12.03
C HIS A 97 -9.01 -8.60 11.52
N SER A 98 -7.87 -8.88 12.15
CA SER A 98 -6.56 -8.56 11.59
C SER A 98 -6.20 -9.62 10.56
N VAL A 99 -5.74 -9.18 9.40
CA VAL A 99 -5.44 -10.01 8.24
C VAL A 99 -3.98 -9.84 7.87
N ALA A 100 -3.29 -10.97 7.69
CA ALA A 100 -2.02 -11.09 7.00
C ALA A 100 -2.17 -12.22 5.98
N ARG A 101 -2.32 -11.89 4.70
CA ARG A 101 -2.60 -12.88 3.64
C ARG A 101 -1.83 -12.57 2.37
N LEU A 102 -1.17 -13.60 1.85
CA LEU A 102 -0.49 -13.57 0.55
C LEU A 102 -1.51 -13.88 -0.56
N PHE A 103 -1.50 -13.06 -1.61
CA PHE A 103 -2.24 -13.27 -2.84
C PHE A 103 -1.24 -13.35 -3.98
N GLU A 104 -1.27 -14.46 -4.70
CA GLU A 104 -0.59 -14.61 -5.98
C GLU A 104 -1.64 -14.24 -7.04
N GLN A 105 -1.48 -13.07 -7.64
CA GLN A 105 -2.34 -12.57 -8.72
C GLN A 105 -1.74 -13.00 -10.05
#